data_AF-A0A7I8EC77-F1
#
_entry.id   AF-A0A7I8EC77-F1
#
_cell.length_a   1.000
_cell.length_b   1.000
_cell.length_c   1.000
_cell.angle_alpha   90.00
_cell.angle_beta   90.00
_cell.angle_gamma   90.00
#
_symmetry.space_group_name_H-M   'P 1'
#
loop_
_entity.id
_entity.type
_entity.pdbx_description
1 polymer ?
#
loop_
_entity_poly.entity_id
_entity_poly.type
_entity_poly.pdbx_seq_one_letter_code
_entity_poly.pdbx_strand_id
1 'polypeptide(L)'
;MVLIPEEILLSAARMAMLDGLSPAQTMAVVFRAIDHEFAGAGGRRFNPARTAGVGAAIYAAMFGYPLRFVIDPAARGGHRWESEIPAHGYSQPFQSLFIEAMLLVDTHRRRRQTAPG
;
A
#
# COMPACT_ATOMS: atom_id res chain seq x y z
N MET A 1 -2.79 -8.20 -18.72
CA MET A 1 -2.97 -6.81 -18.22
C MET A 1 -2.22 -6.73 -16.91
N VAL A 2 -1.33 -5.74 -16.73
CA VAL A 2 -0.43 -5.68 -15.56
C VAL A 2 -1.27 -5.39 -14.31
N LEU A 3 -1.55 -6.44 -13.55
CA LEU A 3 -1.84 -6.31 -12.12
C LEU A 3 -0.50 -5.99 -11.45
N ILE A 4 -0.51 -5.05 -10.50
CA ILE A 4 0.67 -4.64 -9.75
C ILE A 4 1.40 -5.90 -9.26
N PRO A 5 2.69 -6.08 -9.58
CA PRO A 5 3.44 -7.21 -9.05
C PRO A 5 3.44 -7.15 -7.52
N GLU A 6 2.96 -8.22 -6.89
CA GLU A 6 2.91 -8.37 -5.43
C GLU A 6 4.32 -8.22 -4.82
N GLU A 7 5.33 -8.57 -5.60
CA GLU A 7 6.76 -8.45 -5.31
C GLU A 7 7.15 -7.03 -4.94
N ILE A 8 6.46 -6.00 -5.44
CA ILE A 8 6.75 -4.60 -5.07
C ILE A 8 6.39 -4.36 -3.60
N LEU A 9 5.20 -4.80 -3.14
CA LEU A 9 4.83 -4.68 -1.73
C LEU A 9 5.74 -5.53 -0.86
N LEU A 10 5.97 -6.79 -1.25
CA LEU A 10 6.78 -7.74 -0.48
C LEU A 10 8.21 -7.24 -0.32
N SER A 11 8.82 -6.75 -1.39
CA SER A 11 10.20 -6.23 -1.36
C SER A 11 10.28 -4.94 -0.55
N ALA A 12 9.35 -4.01 -0.72
CA ALA A 12 9.34 -2.75 0.02
C ALA A 12 9.15 -2.98 1.53
N ALA A 13 8.23 -3.87 1.92
CA ALA A 13 8.00 -4.21 3.31
C ALA A 13 9.25 -4.88 3.91
N ARG A 14 9.82 -5.88 3.20
CA ARG A 14 10.99 -6.61 3.68
C ARG A 14 12.21 -5.71 3.83
N MET A 15 12.51 -4.87 2.84
CA MET A 15 13.65 -3.94 2.91
C MET A 15 13.50 -2.97 4.07
N ALA A 16 12.33 -2.33 4.21
CA ALA A 16 12.08 -1.38 5.29
C ALA A 16 12.21 -2.01 6.69
N MET A 17 11.74 -3.25 6.86
CA MET A 17 11.90 -3.97 8.13
C MET A 17 13.36 -4.37 8.39
N LEU A 18 14.10 -4.80 7.36
CA LEU A 18 15.53 -5.10 7.47
C LEU A 18 16.36 -3.85 7.84
N ASP A 19 15.93 -2.68 7.38
CA ASP A 19 16.53 -1.39 7.72
C ASP A 19 16.12 -0.87 9.11
N GLY A 20 15.33 -1.65 9.87
CA GLY A 20 14.92 -1.29 11.23
C GLY A 20 13.91 -0.15 11.31
N LEU A 21 13.19 0.15 10.22
CA LEU A 21 12.18 1.20 10.20
C LEU A 21 11.00 0.83 11.11
N SER A 22 10.38 1.85 11.71
CA SER A 22 9.15 1.64 12.47
C SER A 22 8.02 1.10 11.57
N PRO A 23 6.97 0.48 12.13
CA PRO A 23 5.83 0.04 11.34
C PRO A 23 5.23 1.16 10.46
N ALA A 24 5.04 2.38 11.01
CA ALA A 24 4.51 3.50 10.26
C ALA A 24 5.45 3.95 9.12
N GLN A 25 6.77 3.94 9.36
CA GLN A 25 7.76 4.25 8.32
C GLN A 25 7.81 3.16 7.24
N THR A 26 7.72 1.89 7.63
CA THR A 26 7.62 0.75 6.73
C THR A 26 6.41 0.89 5.81
N MET A 27 5.23 1.16 6.37
CA MET A 27 4.02 1.41 5.60
C MET A 27 4.18 2.61 4.66
N ALA A 28 4.84 3.69 5.10
CA ALA A 28 5.10 4.85 4.25
C ALA A 28 6.02 4.51 3.06
N VAL A 29 7.04 3.69 3.27
CA VAL A 29 7.91 3.17 2.18
C VAL A 29 7.10 2.33 1.22
N VAL A 30 6.29 1.38 1.73
CA VAL A 30 5.43 0.54 0.89
C VAL A 30 4.46 1.39 0.09
N PHE A 31 3.80 2.36 0.71
CA PHE A 31 2.91 3.29 0.01
C PHE A 31 3.63 4.01 -1.11
N ARG A 32 4.82 4.55 -0.87
CA ARG A 32 5.59 5.24 -1.91
C ARG A 32 6.06 4.29 -3.02
N ALA A 33 6.40 3.05 -2.68
CA ALA A 33 6.80 2.05 -3.65
C ALA A 33 5.66 1.64 -4.57
N ILE A 34 4.41 1.71 -4.12
CA ILE A 34 3.22 1.33 -4.91
C ILE A 34 2.40 2.54 -5.39
N ASP A 35 2.81 3.76 -5.03
CA ASP A 35 2.20 5.03 -5.42
C ASP A 35 2.61 5.40 -6.84
N HIS A 36 2.11 4.62 -7.77
CA HIS A 36 2.38 4.78 -9.18
C HIS A 36 1.18 5.40 -9.90
N GLU A 37 1.45 6.28 -10.87
CA GLU A 37 0.46 6.76 -11.82
C GLU A 37 0.31 5.76 -12.97
N PHE A 38 -0.39 4.65 -12.72
CA PHE A 38 -0.70 3.69 -13.79
C PHE A 38 -1.96 4.12 -14.55
N ALA A 39 -2.10 3.67 -15.79
CA ALA A 39 -3.36 3.75 -16.51
C ALA A 39 -4.27 2.59 -16.06
N GLY A 40 -5.38 2.93 -15.42
CA GLY A 40 -6.46 2.00 -15.11
C GLY A 40 -7.36 1.73 -16.31
N ALA A 41 -8.39 0.93 -16.09
CA ALA A 41 -9.41 0.65 -17.10
C ALA A 41 -10.01 1.97 -17.67
N GLY A 42 -10.08 2.05 -18.99
CA GLY A 42 -10.62 3.23 -19.70
C GLY A 42 -9.72 4.47 -19.68
N GLY A 43 -8.40 4.32 -19.48
CA GLY A 43 -7.43 5.43 -19.56
C GLY A 43 -7.43 6.38 -18.37
N ARG A 44 -8.18 6.07 -17.30
CA ARG A 44 -8.19 6.84 -16.06
C ARG A 44 -6.93 6.56 -15.25
N ARG A 45 -6.37 7.57 -14.57
CA ARG A 45 -5.29 7.37 -13.60
C ARG A 45 -5.73 6.37 -12.53
N PHE A 46 -4.89 5.38 -12.27
CA PHE A 46 -5.06 4.31 -11.31
C PHE A 46 -3.96 4.40 -10.26
N ASN A 47 -4.35 4.38 -8.99
CA ASN A 47 -3.43 4.43 -7.86
C ASN A 47 -3.67 3.19 -6.97
N PRO A 48 -2.77 2.19 -6.99
CA PRO A 48 -2.84 0.99 -6.16
C PRO A 48 -2.92 1.28 -4.67
N ALA A 49 -2.24 2.33 -4.20
CA ALA A 49 -2.23 2.76 -2.80
C ALA A 49 -3.60 3.24 -2.31
N ARG A 50 -4.55 3.50 -3.23
CA ARG A 50 -5.91 3.98 -2.93
C ARG A 50 -7.00 2.93 -3.20
N THR A 51 -6.62 1.69 -3.46
CA THR A 51 -7.57 0.60 -3.72
C THR A 51 -8.02 -0.08 -2.43
N ALA A 52 -9.18 -0.75 -2.49
CA ALA A 52 -9.71 -1.50 -1.36
C ALA A 52 -8.72 -2.60 -0.93
N GLY A 53 -8.63 -2.86 0.38
CA GLY A 53 -7.79 -3.92 0.94
C GLY A 53 -6.30 -3.58 1.10
N VAL A 54 -5.84 -2.40 0.67
CA VAL A 54 -4.42 -2.04 0.69
C VAL A 54 -3.79 -2.12 2.09
N GLY A 55 -4.49 -1.70 3.15
CA GLY A 55 -3.98 -1.81 4.52
C GLY A 55 -3.77 -3.26 4.98
N ALA A 56 -4.68 -4.16 4.60
CA ALA A 56 -4.55 -5.59 4.83
C ALA A 56 -3.38 -6.18 4.01
N ALA A 57 -3.19 -5.76 2.76
CA ALA A 57 -2.06 -6.21 1.96
C ALA A 57 -0.71 -5.75 2.51
N ILE A 58 -0.62 -4.52 3.03
CA ILE A 58 0.60 -4.05 3.68
C ILE A 58 0.89 -4.85 4.95
N TYR A 59 -0.14 -5.11 5.77
CA TYR A 59 -0.01 -6.01 6.93
C TYR A 59 0.49 -7.38 6.50
N ALA A 60 -0.14 -7.98 5.49
CA ALA A 60 0.24 -9.28 4.97
C ALA A 60 1.69 -9.30 4.49
N ALA A 61 2.14 -8.27 3.78
CA ALA A 61 3.52 -8.15 3.33
C ALA A 61 4.53 -8.03 4.49
N MET A 62 4.18 -7.30 5.55
CA MET A 62 5.04 -7.15 6.73
C MET A 62 5.19 -8.45 7.52
N PHE A 63 4.15 -9.28 7.56
CA PHE A 63 4.12 -10.50 8.39
C PHE A 63 4.22 -11.81 7.58
N GLY A 64 4.44 -11.72 6.26
CA GLY A 64 4.61 -12.88 5.39
C GLY A 64 3.32 -13.67 5.13
N TYR A 65 2.16 -13.03 5.22
CA TYR A 65 0.88 -13.64 4.85
C TYR A 65 0.61 -13.56 3.35
N PRO A 66 -0.16 -14.51 2.78
CA PRO A 66 -0.57 -14.45 1.38
C PRO A 66 -1.34 -13.15 1.08
N LEU A 67 -1.01 -12.52 -0.05
CA LEU A 67 -1.69 -11.35 -0.56
C LEU A 67 -1.71 -11.40 -2.08
N ARG A 68 -2.73 -10.80 -2.69
CA ARG A 68 -2.80 -10.67 -4.15
C ARG A 68 -3.56 -9.44 -4.59
N PHE A 69 -3.17 -8.89 -5.73
CA PHE A 69 -3.96 -7.89 -6.42
C PHE A 69 -4.91 -8.60 -7.39
N VAL A 70 -6.20 -8.27 -7.39
CA VAL A 70 -7.19 -8.94 -8.25
C VAL A 70 -8.12 -7.94 -8.94
N ILE A 71 -8.69 -8.36 -10.07
CA ILE A 71 -9.79 -7.65 -10.73
C ILE A 71 -11.06 -7.93 -9.95
N ASP A 72 -11.75 -6.87 -9.53
CA ASP A 72 -13.02 -6.93 -8.84
C ASP A 72 -13.93 -5.82 -9.40
N PRO A 73 -14.88 -6.15 -10.30
CA PRO A 73 -15.79 -5.17 -10.88
C PRO A 73 -16.66 -4.42 -9.86
N ALA A 74 -16.88 -4.99 -8.67
CA ALA A 74 -17.63 -4.36 -7.60
C ALA A 74 -16.78 -3.35 -6.80
N ALA A 75 -15.45 -3.45 -6.89
CA ALA A 75 -14.54 -2.52 -6.22
C ALA A 75 -14.46 -1.19 -6.97
N ARG A 76 -14.28 -0.10 -6.22
CA ARG A 76 -14.04 1.24 -6.78
C ARG A 76 -12.76 1.21 -7.63
N GLY A 77 -12.90 1.31 -8.95
CA GLY A 77 -11.78 1.23 -9.89
C GLY A 77 -11.51 -0.16 -10.47
N GLY A 78 -12.41 -1.13 -10.25
CA GLY A 78 -12.39 -2.44 -10.88
C GLY A 78 -11.36 -3.42 -10.32
N HIS A 79 -10.71 -3.08 -9.19
CA HIS A 79 -9.64 -3.88 -8.60
C HIS A 79 -9.60 -3.74 -7.08
N ARG A 80 -9.06 -4.76 -6.41
CA ARG A 80 -8.81 -4.76 -4.97
C ARG A 80 -7.57 -5.56 -4.60
N TRP A 81 -7.07 -5.34 -3.40
CA TRP A 81 -6.16 -6.25 -2.72
C TRP A 81 -6.95 -7.28 -1.91
N GLU A 82 -6.50 -8.52 -1.97
CA GLU A 82 -6.92 -9.61 -1.10
C GLU A 82 -5.75 -10.06 -0.24
N SER A 83 -6.05 -10.50 0.97
CA SER A 83 -5.04 -11.00 1.91
C SER A 83 -5.63 -12.05 2.83
N GLU A 84 -4.84 -13.07 3.15
CA GLU A 84 -5.23 -14.15 4.07
C GLU A 84 -4.63 -13.87 5.45
N ILE A 85 -5.26 -12.95 6.18
CA ILE A 85 -4.81 -12.57 7.52
C ILE A 85 -5.60 -13.38 8.56
N PRO A 86 -4.93 -13.98 9.57
CA PRO A 86 -5.63 -14.63 10.67
C PRO A 86 -6.57 -13.68 11.42
N ALA A 87 -7.68 -14.20 11.97
CA ALA A 87 -8.69 -13.38 12.66
C ALA A 87 -8.16 -12.57 13.86
N HIS A 88 -7.00 -12.93 14.40
CA HIS A 88 -6.31 -12.22 15.49
C HIS A 88 -5.32 -11.15 15.00
N GLY A 89 -5.10 -11.01 13.69
CA GLY A 89 -4.01 -10.22 13.11
C GLY A 89 -4.30 -8.73 12.88
N TYR A 90 -5.56 -8.33 12.69
CA TYR A 90 -5.89 -6.92 12.39
C TYR A 90 -6.33 -6.16 13.65
N SER A 91 -5.38 -5.87 14.53
CA SER A 91 -5.65 -5.19 15.80
C SER A 91 -5.81 -3.67 15.63
N GLN A 92 -6.54 -3.02 16.55
CA GLN A 92 -6.70 -1.56 16.56
C GLN A 92 -5.36 -0.78 16.49
N PRO A 93 -4.28 -1.17 17.20
CA PRO A 93 -2.98 -0.54 17.08
C PRO A 93 -2.46 -0.45 15.64
N PHE A 94 -2.74 -1.46 14.81
CA PHE A 94 -2.31 -1.45 13.41
C PHE A 94 -3.07 -0.40 12.58
N GLN A 95 -4.35 -0.17 12.88
CA GLN A 95 -5.13 0.87 12.21
C GLN A 95 -4.58 2.28 12.50
N SER A 96 -4.15 2.55 13.73
CA SER A 96 -3.51 3.82 14.09
C SER A 96 -2.20 4.05 13.31
N LEU A 97 -1.35 3.02 13.24
CA LEU A 97 -0.09 3.07 12.47
C LEU A 97 -0.34 3.29 10.98
N PHE A 98 -1.41 2.71 10.43
CA PHE A 98 -1.82 2.91 9.05
C PHE A 98 -2.20 4.38 8.77
N ILE A 99 -2.95 5.02 9.69
CA ILE A 99 -3.31 6.43 9.57
C ILE A 99 -2.05 7.32 9.63
N GLU A 100 -1.14 7.05 10.56
CA GLU A 100 0.14 7.79 10.65
C GLU A 100 0.95 7.69 9.36
N ALA A 101 1.04 6.50 8.78
CA ALA A 101 1.75 6.29 7.52
C ALA A 101 1.16 7.11 6.36
N MET A 102 -0.17 7.16 6.24
CA MET A 102 -0.83 7.99 5.22
C MET A 102 -0.50 9.48 5.41
N LEU A 103 -0.53 9.98 6.65
CA LEU A 103 -0.21 11.38 6.96
C LEU A 103 1.24 11.74 6.64
N LEU A 104 2.18 10.82 6.89
CA LEU A 104 3.59 10.98 6.53
C LEU A 104 3.76 11.12 5.00
N VAL A 105 3.14 10.22 4.23
CA VAL A 105 3.21 10.24 2.76
C VAL A 105 2.61 11.53 2.20
N ASP A 106 1.45 11.96 2.68
CA ASP A 106 0.80 13.18 2.22
C ASP A 106 1.61 14.43 2.57
N THR A 107 2.25 14.46 3.75
CA THR A 107 3.18 15.54 4.13
C THR A 107 4.37 15.61 3.18
N HIS A 108 4.96 14.46 2.82
CA HIS A 108 6.04 14.41 1.84
C HIS A 108 5.61 14.86 0.44
N ARG A 109 4.39 14.50 0.00
CA ARG A 109 3.83 14.97 -1.29
C ARG A 109 3.67 16.48 -1.30
N ARG A 110 3.09 17.07 -0.25
CA ARG A 110 2.91 18.53 -0.14
C ARG A 110 4.24 19.28 -0.19
N ARG A 111 5.26 18.81 0.55
CA ARG A 111 6.60 19.42 0.53
C ARG A 111 7.25 19.42 -0.85
N ARG A 112 7.07 18.35 -1.65
CA ARG A 112 7.58 18.29 -3.02
C ARG A 112 6.87 19.25 -3.98
N GLN A 113 5.59 19.52 -3.76
CA GLN A 113 4.83 20.46 -4.59
C GLN A 113 5.16 21.92 -4.28
N THR A 114 5.64 22.22 -3.07
CA THR A 114 5.99 23.57 -2.62
C THR A 114 7.48 23.90 -2.74
N ALA A 115 8.33 22.93 -3.07
CA ALA A 115 9.75 23.19 -3.30
C ALA A 115 9.93 23.83 -4.69
N PRO A 116 10.54 25.03 -4.80
CA PRO A 116 10.88 25.58 -6.10
C PRO A 116 11.96 24.68 -6.72
N GLY A 117 11.75 24.29 -7.98
CA GLY A 117 12.71 23.56 -8.79
C GLY A 117 13.89 24.44 -9.22
#